data_AF-A0A7L8RT48-F1
#
_entry.id   AF-A0A7L8RT48-F1
#
_cell.length_a   1.000
_cell.length_b   1.000
_cell.length_c   1.000
_cell.angle_alpha   90.00
_cell.angle_beta   90.00
_cell.angle_gamma   90.00
#
_symmetry.space_group_name_H-M   'P 1'
#
loop_
_entity.id
_entity.type
_entity.pdbx_description
1 polymer ?
#
loop_
_entity_poly.entity_id
_entity_poly.type
_entity_poly.pdbx_seq_one_letter_code
_entity_poly.pdbx_strand_id
1 'polypeptide(L)'
;MSRIDFADDLEDAANRIADISRADLQTMLRRSALRLGNTEGLMLDPDVYEAITELSTYLQMNRQDLLRRVVREWLEKGGFLPVPMLEEDGEVDGNA
;
A
#
# COMPACT_ATOMS: atom_id res chain seq x y z
N MET A 1 15.02 -2.28 0.56
CA MET A 1 15.28 -1.08 1.39
C MET A 1 14.07 -0.87 2.27
N SER A 2 14.26 -1.10 3.57
CA SER A 2 13.24 -0.89 4.59
C SER A 2 13.00 0.61 4.84
N ARG A 3 11.96 0.96 5.61
CA ARG A 3 11.76 2.36 6.05
C ARG A 3 12.90 2.86 6.93
N ILE A 4 13.54 1.96 7.67
CA ILE A 4 14.68 2.26 8.55
C ILE A 4 15.91 2.56 7.68
N ASP A 5 16.22 1.69 6.72
CA ASP A 5 17.34 1.89 5.78
C ASP A 5 17.22 3.24 5.03
N PHE A 6 16.00 3.67 4.72
CA PHE A 6 15.77 4.95 4.05
C PHE A 6 15.93 6.17 4.97
N ALA A 7 15.58 6.02 6.26
CA ALA A 7 15.79 7.08 7.24
C ALA A 7 17.29 7.26 7.53
N ASP A 8 18.02 6.15 7.65
CA ASP A 8 19.47 6.14 7.83
C ASP A 8 20.19 6.82 6.65
N ASP A 9 19.79 6.52 5.42
CA ASP A 9 20.30 7.19 4.22
C ASP A 9 20.09 8.71 4.22
N LEU A 10 18.94 9.18 4.74
CA LEU A 10 18.63 10.61 4.82
C LEU A 10 19.45 11.30 5.91
N GLU A 11 19.66 10.62 7.04
CA GLU A 11 20.46 11.11 8.16
C GLU A 11 21.95 11.20 7.76
N ASP A 12 22.47 10.17 7.10
CA ASP A 12 23.83 10.16 6.56
C ASP A 12 24.05 11.27 5.53
N ALA A 13 23.08 11.49 4.65
CA ALA A 13 23.16 12.56 3.67
C ALA A 13 23.04 13.96 4.30
N ALA A 14 22.29 14.10 5.40
CA ALA A 14 22.24 15.33 6.18
C ALA A 14 23.56 15.61 6.90
N ASN A 15 24.19 14.57 7.47
CA ASN A 15 25.50 14.67 8.10
C ASN A 15 26.61 15.07 7.11
N ARG A 16 26.42 14.75 5.83
CA ARG A 16 27.37 15.02 4.73
C ARG A 16 26.86 16.07 3.74
N ILE A 17 25.98 16.97 4.18
CA ILE A 17 25.29 17.94 3.32
C ILE A 17 26.25 18.90 2.58
N ALA A 18 27.45 19.12 3.13
CA ALA A 18 28.48 19.94 2.48
C ALA A 18 29.21 19.19 1.34
N ASP A 19 29.21 17.86 1.38
CA ASP A 19 29.94 16.99 0.44
C ASP A 19 29.03 16.39 -0.65
N ILE A 20 27.71 16.48 -0.49
CA ILE A 20 26.74 15.99 -1.46
C ILE A 20 26.53 17.02 -2.59
N SER A 21 26.43 16.53 -3.84
CA SER A 21 26.10 17.41 -4.95
C SER A 21 24.67 17.96 -4.82
N ARG A 22 24.46 19.20 -5.28
CA ARG A 22 23.12 19.81 -5.29
C ARG A 22 22.11 18.96 -6.08
N ALA A 23 22.53 18.30 -7.16
CA ALA A 23 21.67 17.49 -8.00
C ALA A 23 21.23 16.19 -7.28
N ASP A 24 22.15 15.56 -6.55
CA ASP A 24 21.87 14.36 -5.77
C ASP A 24 20.95 14.69 -4.59
N LEU A 25 21.20 15.81 -3.91
CA LEU A 25 20.32 16.32 -2.85
C LEU A 25 18.90 16.59 -3.35
N GLN A 26 18.75 17.23 -4.52
CA GLN A 26 17.44 17.46 -5.13
C GLN A 26 16.70 16.16 -5.46
N THR A 27 17.43 15.17 -6.00
CA THR A 27 16.86 13.86 -6.33
C THR A 27 16.39 13.13 -5.07
N MET A 28 17.21 13.16 -4.02
CA MET A 28 16.89 12.55 -2.74
C MET A 28 15.67 13.20 -2.08
N LEU A 29 15.62 14.54 -2.00
CA LEU A 29 14.47 15.26 -1.43
C LEU A 29 13.16 14.99 -2.16
N ARG A 30 13.17 14.89 -3.50
CA ARG A 30 11.98 14.52 -4.28
C ARG A 30 11.51 13.11 -3.95
N ARG A 31 12.44 12.16 -3.82
CA ARG A 31 12.12 10.77 -3.43
C ARG A 31 11.58 10.70 -2.00
N SER A 32 12.12 11.50 -1.08
CA SER A 32 11.61 11.62 0.30
C SER A 32 10.21 12.18 0.33
N ALA A 33 9.94 13.27 -0.38
CA ALA A 33 8.60 13.86 -0.45
C ALA A 33 7.57 12.87 -1.02
N LEU A 34 7.93 12.09 -2.04
CA LEU A 34 7.07 11.04 -2.57
C LEU A 34 6.82 9.92 -1.55
N ARG A 35 7.86 9.43 -0.86
CA ARG A 35 7.70 8.38 0.15
C ARG A 35 6.91 8.85 1.37
N LEU A 36 7.14 10.09 1.81
CA LEU A 36 6.42 10.71 2.92
C LEU A 36 4.97 11.03 2.57
N GLY A 37 4.70 11.49 1.35
CA GLY A 37 3.32 11.64 0.83
C GLY A 37 2.60 10.29 0.67
N ASN A 38 3.35 9.19 0.54
CA ASN A 38 2.81 7.83 0.56
C ASN A 38 2.78 7.20 1.97
N THR A 39 3.13 7.95 3.03
CA THR A 39 2.99 7.51 4.44
C THR A 39 1.71 7.99 5.13
N GLU A 40 0.77 8.61 4.40
CA GLU A 40 -0.60 8.81 4.90
C GLU A 40 -1.31 7.45 5.02
N GLY A 41 -0.93 6.68 6.04
CA GLY A 41 -1.63 5.49 6.45
C GLY A 41 -3.00 5.88 6.98
N LEU A 42 -4.02 5.12 6.59
CA LEU A 42 -5.35 5.26 7.14
C LEU A 42 -5.29 4.98 8.65
N MET A 43 -5.50 6.00 9.47
CA MET A 43 -5.53 5.85 10.92
C MET A 43 -6.83 5.13 11.28
N LEU A 44 -6.70 3.91 11.79
CA LEU A 44 -7.82 3.09 12.22
C LEU A 44 -8.09 3.35 13.69
N ASP A 45 -9.36 3.29 14.08
CA ASP A 45 -9.73 3.21 15.49
C ASP A 45 -9.07 1.97 16.13
N PRO A 46 -8.70 2.01 17.42
CA PRO A 46 -7.89 0.95 18.03
C PRO A 46 -8.50 -0.45 17.94
N ASP A 47 -9.82 -0.56 18.10
CA ASP A 47 -10.58 -1.81 18.00
C ASP A 47 -10.58 -2.36 16.55
N VAL A 48 -10.74 -1.48 15.57
CA VAL A 48 -10.65 -1.85 14.14
C VAL A 48 -9.24 -2.31 13.79
N TYR A 49 -8.21 -1.64 14.31
CA TYR A 49 -6.81 -2.02 14.09
C TYR A 49 -6.50 -3.41 14.66
N GLU A 50 -6.99 -3.72 15.85
CA GLU A 50 -6.83 -5.02 16.51
C GLU A 50 -7.53 -6.12 15.70
N ALA A 51 -8.80 -5.93 15.37
CA ALA A 51 -9.58 -6.89 14.58
C ALA A 51 -8.95 -7.17 13.20
N ILE A 52 -8.47 -6.14 12.51
CA ILE A 52 -7.79 -6.28 11.22
C ILE A 52 -6.44 -6.99 11.38
N THR A 53 -5.73 -6.78 12.49
CA THR A 53 -4.47 -7.46 12.77
C THR A 53 -4.69 -8.94 13.04
N GLU A 54 -5.68 -9.30 13.86
CA GLU A 54 -6.08 -10.69 14.11
C GLU A 54 -6.51 -11.39 12.82
N LEU A 55 -7.37 -10.74 12.03
CA LEU A 55 -7.85 -11.29 10.77
C LEU A 55 -6.72 -11.47 9.75
N SER A 56 -5.79 -10.53 9.67
CA SER A 56 -4.62 -10.64 8.79
C SER A 56 -3.73 -11.83 9.17
N THR A 57 -3.60 -12.09 10.47
CA THR A 57 -2.84 -13.23 11.00
C THR A 57 -3.54 -14.54 10.69
N TYR A 58 -4.85 -14.61 10.94
CA TYR A 58 -5.68 -15.77 10.65
C TYR A 58 -5.66 -16.15 9.16
N LEU A 59 -5.76 -15.15 8.27
CA LEU A 59 -5.74 -15.35 6.82
C LEU A 59 -4.33 -15.49 6.24
N GLN A 60 -3.28 -15.39 7.07
CA GLN A 60 -1.88 -15.38 6.63
C GLN A 60 -1.61 -14.35 5.51
N MET A 61 -2.28 -13.20 5.57
CA MET A 61 -2.22 -12.16 4.55
C MET A 61 -1.60 -10.88 5.11
N ASN A 62 -0.86 -10.14 4.28
CA ASN A 62 -0.34 -8.84 4.70
C ASN A 62 -1.51 -7.91 5.07
N ARG A 63 -1.42 -7.25 6.22
CA ARG A 63 -2.47 -6.35 6.73
C ARG A 63 -2.85 -5.24 5.75
N GLN A 64 -1.90 -4.68 5.00
CA GLN A 64 -2.23 -3.67 4.00
C GLN A 64 -2.99 -4.26 2.82
N ASP A 65 -2.69 -5.48 2.42
CA ASP A 65 -3.41 -6.17 1.34
C ASP A 65 -4.81 -6.58 1.79
N LEU A 66 -4.96 -7.00 3.04
CA LEU A 66 -6.27 -7.21 3.67
C LEU A 66 -7.12 -5.92 3.63
N LEU A 67 -6.56 -4.79 4.06
CA LEU A 67 -7.27 -3.50 4.05
C LEU A 67 -7.67 -3.08 2.63
N ARG A 68 -6.76 -3.20 1.66
CA ARG A 68 -7.06 -2.91 0.24
C ARG A 68 -8.19 -3.78 -0.27
N ARG A 69 -8.17 -5.08 0.06
CA ARG A 69 -9.20 -6.04 -0.33
C ARG A 69 -10.56 -5.71 0.28
N VAL A 70 -10.61 -5.51 1.60
CA VAL A 70 -11.85 -5.20 2.33
C VAL A 70 -12.48 -3.90 1.82
N VAL A 71 -11.69 -2.84 1.65
CA VAL A 71 -12.18 -1.56 1.14
C VAL A 71 -12.70 -1.69 -0.29
N ARG A 72 -11.98 -2.43 -1.15
CA ARG A 72 -12.42 -2.69 -2.53
C ARG A 72 -13.76 -3.43 -2.57
N GLU A 73 -13.86 -4.56 -1.86
CA GLU A 73 -15.09 -5.36 -1.83
C GLU A 73 -16.28 -4.58 -1.26
N TRP A 74 -16.04 -3.75 -0.24
CA TRP A 74 -17.07 -2.86 0.32
C TRP A 74 -17.55 -1.82 -0.71
N LEU A 75 -16.63 -1.17 -1.43
CA LEU A 75 -16.97 -0.20 -2.47
C LEU A 75 -17.70 -0.83 -3.66
N GLU A 76 -17.29 -2.03 -4.07
CA GLU A 76 -17.93 -2.80 -5.15
C GLU A 76 -19.37 -3.20 -4.77
N LYS A 77 -19.57 -3.79 -3.59
CA LYS A 77 -20.91 -4.15 -3.09
C LYS A 77 -21.81 -2.93 -2.84
N GLY A 78 -21.21 -1.79 -2.48
CA GLY A 78 -21.92 -0.52 -2.34
C GLY A 78 -22.30 0.15 -3.67
N GLY A 79 -21.86 -0.39 -4.81
CA GLY A 79 -22.10 0.21 -6.13
C GLY A 79 -21.25 1.44 -6.44
N PHE A 80 -20.23 1.72 -5.62
CA PHE A 80 -19.30 2.83 -5.81
C PHE A 80 -18.15 2.48 -6.77
N LEU A 81 -17.88 1.17 -6.95
CA LEU A 81 -16.97 0.65 -7.96
C LEU A 81 -17.68 -0.44 -8.78
N PRO A 82 -17.35 -0.57 -10.08
CA PRO A 82 -17.84 -1.68 -10.88
C PRO A 82 -17.26 -3.00 -10.35
N VAL A 83 -18.11 -4.02 -10.22
CA VAL A 83 -17.68 -5.38 -9.89
C VAL A 83 -16.94 -5.95 -11.10
N PRO A 84 -15.69 -6.42 -10.97
CA PRO A 84 -15.01 -7.11 -12.05
C PRO A 84 -15.85 -8.30 -12.49
N MET A 85 -16.29 -8.33 -13.76
CA MET A 85 -16.90 -9.54 -14.31
C MET A 85 -15.81 -10.60 -14.39
N LEU A 86 -15.95 -11.66 -13.59
CA LEU A 86 -15.25 -12.91 -13.87
C LEU A 86 -15.82 -13.39 -15.20
N GLU A 87 -14.97 -13.67 -16.19
CA GLU A 87 -15.40 -14.39 -17.40
C GLU A 87 -15.84 -15.79 -16.94
N GLU A 88 -17.12 -15.92 -16.58
CA GLU A 88 -17.75 -17.14 -16.11
C GLU A 88 -18.19 -17.94 -17.36
N ASP A 89 -17.52 -19.08 -17.55
CA ASP A 89 -17.80 -20.18 -18.46
C ASP A 89 -17.87 -19.89 -19.96
N GLY A 90 -16.82 -20.35 -20.67
CA GLY A 90 -16.89 -20.63 -22.09
C GLY A 90 -18.00 -21.64 -22.37
N GLU A 91 -19.04 -21.16 -23.05
CA GLU A 91 -19.98 -21.85 -23.93
C GLU A 91 -19.81 -23.39 -23.96
N VAL A 92 -20.58 -24.10 -23.13
CA VAL A 92 -20.85 -25.53 -23.38
C VAL A 92 -21.87 -25.61 -24.52
N ASP A 93 -21.37 -25.79 -25.75
CA ASP A 93 -22.18 -26.08 -26.93
C ASP A 93 -22.85 -27.46 -26.78
N GLY A 94 -24.01 -27.46 -26.12
CA GLY A 94 -24.88 -28.62 -26.00
C GLY A 94 -25.71 -28.80 -27.27
N ASN A 95 -25.17 -29.56 -28.23
CA ASN A 95 -25.96 -30.01 -29.38
C ASN A 95 -26.80 -31.24 -28.96
N ALA A 96 -28.12 -31.03 -28.88
CA ALA A 96 -29.14 -32.06 -28.61
C ALA A 96 -29.56 -32.80 -29.90
#